data_AF-A0A937PGU0-F1
#
_entry.id   AF-A0A937PGU0-F1
#
_cell.length_a   1.000
_cell.length_b   1.000
_cell.length_c   1.000
_cell.angle_alpha   90.00
_cell.angle_beta   90.00
_cell.angle_gamma   90.00
#
_symmetry.space_group_name_H-M   'P 1'
#
loop_
_entity.id
_entity.type
_entity.pdbx_description
1 polymer ?
#
loop_
_entity_poly.entity_id
_entity_poly.type
_entity_poly.pdbx_seq_one_letter_code
_entity_poly.pdbx_strand_id
1 'polypeptide(L)'
;MGIVYKVKPDIIKFILEQKKKNLSLSCRVLVKIVKDRFSLFLSKSAVNKIIKDAGLSSPVGRKRKYLSKPKVSSVESKIKILPAKKEIFLPKEEQPPKLLEEKEQRQAVIELPVKSEIIKEEPREKIEAKIEHIEIKEDKIFDNMGSFFLKAAELEIANAPILARMLDKDIRAEFFKELGFIDNILLYLPCFGIEDFSAISSYNGEGLWLLAQQKKIPFDSIFKYLKQLESIKGRSLTIHSKSTQVFQEVNFLKLFLEDDTVFYIDSQFKSVWTEPNTLSSFSSTYHKTISYINNLFLKNAQPIVLFTSAGYNSFSKIVSEFILACEAIPDKRIVKIELYDAQKKEIDKFLDVPSSFKRYFILGFWPWQREFIALIKQESRPIDSCYIEDINRDIYYNEGRMELVQHLVDKKIVLRFALLGDSPISPARMGIITNIPLENKPMGEIVQLYLRRWPNMEEAYQDFLKRTQKSTSFDSKEAPSKENPPLESVHTLSGSAATIREDLNYILKQLNKYAQRYFFPPEYEDVDFSTMKQRFYSLPARLKRSKDRLLITLLVPEGYEFYKDLVYAIKRLNESDIRNNLQAKIYFALSKK
;
A
#
# COMPACT_ATOMS: atom_id res chain seq x y z
N MET A 1 27.48 -9.38 -3.99
CA MET A 1 28.34 -9.32 -5.19
C MET A 1 27.77 -10.31 -6.19
N GLY A 2 27.35 -9.84 -7.37
CA GLY A 2 26.59 -10.65 -8.32
C GLY A 2 27.46 -11.72 -9.00
N ILE A 3 26.88 -12.91 -9.20
CA ILE A 3 27.46 -14.00 -9.97
C ILE A 3 27.77 -13.48 -11.38
N VAL A 4 29.05 -13.34 -11.70
CA VAL A 4 29.51 -12.96 -13.04
C VAL A 4 29.33 -14.20 -13.92
N TYR A 5 28.18 -14.32 -14.58
CA TYR A 5 28.02 -15.27 -15.67
C TYR A 5 29.13 -14.98 -16.70
N LYS A 6 30.06 -15.91 -16.87
CA LYS A 6 31.13 -15.82 -17.87
C LYS A 6 30.48 -15.77 -19.25
N VAL A 7 30.40 -14.58 -19.85
CA VAL A 7 29.92 -14.39 -21.22
C VAL A 7 30.84 -15.17 -22.15
N LYS A 8 30.28 -16.06 -22.97
CA LYS A 8 31.07 -16.87 -23.90
C LYS A 8 31.86 -15.97 -24.88
N PRO A 9 33.11 -16.32 -25.25
CA PRO A 9 33.93 -15.51 -26.15
C PRO A 9 33.25 -15.16 -27.49
N ASP A 10 32.44 -16.08 -28.04
CA ASP A 10 31.74 -15.87 -29.31
C ASP A 10 30.70 -14.73 -29.22
N ILE A 11 30.05 -14.59 -28.06
CA ILE A 11 29.08 -13.53 -27.81
C ILE A 11 29.79 -12.18 -27.68
N ILE A 12 30.95 -12.14 -27.02
CA ILE A 12 31.79 -10.93 -26.94
C ILE A 12 32.21 -10.52 -28.35
N LYS A 13 32.74 -11.44 -29.15
CA LYS A 13 33.15 -11.20 -30.54
C LYS A 13 31.98 -10.65 -31.37
N PHE A 14 30.80 -11.26 -31.27
CA PHE A 14 29.60 -10.82 -31.96
C PHE A 14 29.17 -9.39 -31.57
N ILE A 15 29.15 -9.05 -30.28
CA ILE A 15 28.80 -7.69 -29.80
C ILE A 15 29.77 -6.65 -30.38
N LEU A 16 31.07 -6.95 -30.38
CA LEU A 16 32.11 -6.06 -30.89
C LEU A 16 32.00 -5.90 -32.42
N GLU A 17 31.70 -6.96 -33.16
CA GLU A 17 31.46 -6.88 -34.61
C GLU A 17 30.23 -6.03 -34.94
N GLN A 18 29.12 -6.19 -34.22
CA GLN A 18 27.92 -5.36 -34.42
C GLN A 18 28.20 -3.88 -34.12
N LYS A 19 28.92 -3.60 -33.02
CA LYS A 19 29.28 -2.23 -32.65
C LYS A 19 30.27 -1.59 -33.64
N LYS A 20 31.22 -2.36 -34.18
CA LYS A 20 32.14 -1.90 -35.24
C LYS A 20 31.41 -1.62 -36.55
N LYS A 21 30.44 -2.46 -36.94
CA LYS A 21 29.61 -2.26 -38.14
C LYS A 21 28.73 -1.02 -38.03
N ASN A 22 28.23 -0.70 -36.84
CA ASN A 22 27.42 0.49 -36.62
C ASN A 22 27.71 1.12 -35.25
N LEU A 23 28.57 2.13 -35.25
CA LEU A 23 28.99 2.86 -34.05
C LEU A 23 27.83 3.60 -33.35
N SER A 24 26.69 3.85 -34.04
CA SER A 24 25.52 4.50 -33.44
C SER A 24 24.67 3.58 -32.54
N LEU A 25 24.90 2.26 -32.58
CA LEU A 25 24.11 1.30 -31.81
C LEU A 25 24.24 1.55 -30.30
N SER A 26 23.11 1.77 -29.64
CA SER A 26 23.07 1.88 -28.18
C SER A 26 23.22 0.51 -27.51
N CYS A 27 23.74 0.48 -26.28
CA CYS A 27 23.89 -0.77 -25.53
C CYS A 27 22.55 -1.51 -25.35
N ARG A 28 21.42 -0.80 -25.29
CA ARG A 28 20.08 -1.41 -25.16
C ARG A 28 19.69 -2.19 -26.42
N VAL A 29 20.02 -1.65 -27.60
CA VAL A 29 19.76 -2.33 -28.88
C VAL A 29 20.63 -3.58 -28.99
N LEU A 30 21.91 -3.49 -28.62
CA LEU A 30 22.81 -4.65 -28.61
C LEU A 30 22.34 -5.75 -27.65
N VAL A 31 21.82 -5.40 -26.47
CA VAL A 31 21.20 -6.38 -25.55
C VAL A 31 20.04 -7.12 -26.24
N LYS A 32 19.18 -6.40 -26.97
CA LYS A 32 18.07 -7.02 -27.70
C LYS A 32 18.56 -7.96 -28.80
N ILE A 33 19.53 -7.52 -29.61
CA ILE A 33 20.11 -8.35 -30.69
C ILE A 33 20.76 -9.63 -30.12
N VAL A 34 21.47 -9.54 -28.99
CA VAL A 34 22.07 -10.72 -28.35
C VAL A 34 21.01 -11.65 -27.80
N LYS A 35 19.95 -11.11 -27.17
CA LYS A 35 18.81 -11.91 -26.70
C LYS A 35 18.16 -12.65 -27.87
N ASP A 36 17.89 -11.96 -28.97
CA ASP A 36 17.20 -12.54 -30.12
C ASP A 36 18.06 -13.61 -30.82
N ARG A 37 19.39 -13.43 -30.90
CA ARG A 37 20.29 -14.37 -31.60
C ARG A 37 20.76 -15.55 -30.74
N PHE A 38 21.02 -15.34 -29.46
CA PHE A 38 21.64 -16.36 -28.59
C PHE A 38 20.69 -16.85 -27.48
N SER A 39 19.45 -16.34 -27.43
CA SER A 39 18.50 -16.60 -26.32
C SER A 39 19.10 -16.31 -24.94
N LEU A 40 20.08 -15.40 -24.86
CA LEU A 40 20.80 -15.05 -23.64
C LEU A 40 20.45 -13.63 -23.19
N PHE A 41 20.01 -13.48 -21.94
CA PHE A 41 19.74 -12.20 -21.33
C PHE A 41 21.02 -11.58 -20.76
N LEU A 42 21.53 -10.53 -21.41
CA LEU A 42 22.64 -9.72 -20.88
C LEU A 42 22.12 -8.40 -20.30
N SER A 43 22.72 -7.95 -19.19
CA SER A 43 22.45 -6.62 -18.65
C SER A 43 23.11 -5.53 -19.50
N LYS A 44 22.53 -4.33 -19.49
CA LYS A 44 23.11 -3.15 -20.16
C LYS A 44 24.54 -2.86 -19.68
N SER A 45 24.82 -3.05 -18.39
CA SER A 45 26.14 -2.82 -17.80
C SER A 45 27.17 -3.83 -18.28
N ALA A 46 26.81 -5.10 -18.45
CA ALA A 46 27.70 -6.12 -19.01
C ALA A 46 28.11 -5.79 -20.45
N VAL A 47 27.15 -5.42 -21.31
CA VAL A 47 27.43 -4.99 -22.69
C VAL A 47 28.28 -3.71 -22.72
N ASN A 48 27.99 -2.76 -21.83
CA ASN A 48 28.78 -1.52 -21.72
C ASN A 48 30.23 -1.79 -21.30
N LYS A 49 30.46 -2.73 -20.39
CA LYS A 49 31.80 -3.15 -19.97
C LYS A 49 32.59 -3.75 -21.14
N ILE A 50 31.97 -4.68 -21.88
CA ILE A 50 32.58 -5.28 -23.10
C ILE A 50 32.97 -4.20 -24.13
N ILE A 51 32.12 -3.21 -24.36
CA ILE A 51 32.39 -2.12 -25.33
C ILE A 51 33.51 -1.19 -24.85
N LYS A 52 33.54 -0.88 -23.54
CA LYS A 52 34.59 -0.05 -22.93
C LYS A 52 35.94 -0.74 -22.95
N ASP A 53 35.99 -2.02 -22.58
CA ASP A 53 37.21 -2.83 -22.56
C ASP A 53 37.83 -2.95 -23.96
N ALA A 54 37.00 -2.87 -25.01
CA ALA A 54 37.43 -2.87 -26.41
C ALA A 54 37.69 -1.47 -27.00
N GLY A 55 37.59 -0.39 -26.23
CA GLY A 55 37.83 0.98 -26.70
C GLY A 55 36.80 1.53 -27.71
N LEU A 56 35.62 0.90 -27.82
CA LEU A 56 34.57 1.28 -28.78
C LEU A 56 33.50 2.20 -28.17
N SER A 57 33.74 2.74 -26.97
CA SER A 57 32.81 3.67 -26.32
C SER A 57 32.89 5.05 -26.97
N SER A 58 31.79 5.51 -27.55
CA SER A 58 31.67 6.89 -28.04
C SER A 58 31.84 7.88 -26.88
N PRO A 59 32.54 9.01 -27.06
CA PRO A 59 32.71 10.02 -26.02
C PRO A 59 31.34 10.57 -25.61
N VAL A 60 30.93 10.30 -24.36
CA VAL A 60 29.69 10.82 -23.79
C VAL A 60 29.96 12.21 -23.24
N GLY A 61 30.00 13.20 -24.13
CA GLY A 61 29.95 14.61 -23.74
C GLY A 61 28.52 15.10 -23.64
N ARG A 62 28.14 15.77 -22.54
CA ARG A 62 26.95 16.64 -22.53
C ARG A 62 27.13 17.67 -23.64
N LYS A 63 26.24 17.69 -24.65
CA LYS A 63 26.19 18.80 -25.62
C LYS A 63 26.05 20.10 -24.83
N ARG A 64 27.08 20.96 -24.84
CA ARG A 64 26.98 22.33 -24.32
C ARG A 64 25.87 23.02 -25.11
N LYS A 65 24.80 23.45 -24.43
CA LYS A 65 23.81 24.35 -25.02
C LYS A 65 24.55 25.64 -25.38
N TYR A 66 24.52 26.02 -26.65
CA TYR A 66 25.03 27.31 -27.10
C TYR A 66 24.28 28.42 -26.35
N LEU A 67 25.04 29.26 -25.65
CA LEU A 67 24.58 30.46 -24.97
C LEU A 67 24.07 31.45 -26.04
N SER A 68 22.79 31.80 -25.96
CA SER A 68 22.19 32.90 -26.70
C SER A 68 22.67 34.25 -26.14
N LYS A 69 23.00 35.17 -27.05
CA LYS A 69 23.58 36.51 -26.85
C LYS A 69 22.80 37.42 -25.87
N PRO A 70 23.46 38.43 -25.25
CA PRO A 70 22.81 39.41 -24.39
C PRO A 70 22.13 40.52 -25.22
N LYS A 71 20.96 40.98 -24.78
CA LYS A 71 20.34 42.23 -25.26
C LYS A 71 20.58 43.35 -24.25
N VAL A 72 20.90 44.50 -24.82
CA VAL A 72 21.32 45.76 -24.22
C VAL A 72 20.11 46.63 -23.89
N SER A 73 20.17 47.25 -22.69
CA SER A 73 19.56 48.50 -22.18
C SER A 73 18.17 48.98 -22.64
N SER A 74 17.37 49.50 -21.70
CA SER A 74 17.32 50.96 -21.45
C SER A 74 16.24 51.41 -20.45
N VAL A 75 16.56 52.57 -19.84
CA VAL A 75 15.71 53.64 -19.29
C VAL A 75 15.36 53.63 -17.79
N GLU A 76 15.90 54.68 -17.16
CA GLU A 76 15.70 55.22 -15.83
C GLU A 76 14.31 55.85 -15.64
N SER A 77 13.80 55.83 -14.40
CA SER A 77 13.10 57.01 -13.86
C SER A 77 13.15 57.05 -12.34
N LYS A 78 13.79 58.12 -11.85
CA LYS A 78 13.86 58.60 -10.47
C LYS A 78 12.47 58.95 -9.92
N ILE A 79 12.13 58.55 -8.69
CA ILE A 79 11.19 59.31 -7.83
C ILE A 79 11.69 59.31 -6.37
N LYS A 80 11.52 60.49 -5.77
CA LYS A 80 12.01 61.04 -4.50
C LYS A 80 11.38 60.44 -3.22
N ILE A 81 12.09 60.74 -2.14
CA ILE A 81 11.95 60.38 -0.72
C ILE A 81 10.89 61.22 0.04
N LEU A 82 10.09 60.54 0.91
CA LEU A 82 9.46 60.87 2.23
C LEU A 82 8.57 62.15 2.40
N PRO A 83 7.66 62.27 3.43
CA PRO A 83 7.77 61.70 4.79
C PRO A 83 6.51 61.25 5.58
N ALA A 84 6.82 60.53 6.67
CA ALA A 84 6.28 60.56 8.06
C ALA A 84 4.82 60.18 8.44
N LYS A 85 4.80 59.22 9.38
CA LYS A 85 3.97 59.04 10.60
C LYS A 85 2.44 58.82 10.47
N LYS A 86 2.01 57.65 10.96
CA LYS A 86 1.07 57.52 12.09
C LYS A 86 1.31 56.19 12.81
N GLU A 87 1.63 56.30 14.10
CA GLU A 87 1.75 55.20 15.05
C GLU A 87 0.36 54.62 15.33
N ILE A 88 0.22 53.30 15.18
CA ILE A 88 -0.93 52.54 15.66
C ILE A 88 -0.45 51.75 16.87
N PHE A 89 -1.11 52.04 18.00
CA PHE A 89 -0.96 51.38 19.28
C PHE A 89 -1.45 49.92 19.17
N LEU A 90 -0.59 48.95 19.45
CA LEU A 90 -0.98 47.55 19.69
C LEU A 90 -0.73 47.22 21.17
N PRO A 91 -1.62 46.45 21.83
CA PRO A 91 -1.48 46.12 23.25
C PRO A 91 -0.31 45.15 23.47
N LYS A 92 0.38 45.32 24.60
CA LYS A 92 1.42 44.43 25.11
C LYS A 92 0.92 42.99 25.23
N GLU A 93 1.55 42.07 24.50
CA GLU A 93 1.53 40.65 24.83
C GLU A 93 2.38 40.40 26.08
N GLU A 94 1.77 39.73 27.06
CA GLU A 94 2.43 39.22 28.25
C GLU A 94 3.43 38.13 27.87
N GLN A 95 4.64 38.24 28.41
CA GLN A 95 5.67 37.21 28.26
C GLN A 95 5.23 35.93 28.99
N PRO A 96 5.38 34.74 28.38
CA PRO A 96 5.20 33.50 29.11
C PRO A 96 6.37 33.30 30.10
N PRO A 97 6.11 32.64 31.25
CA PRO A 97 7.12 32.44 32.28
C PRO A 97 8.25 31.54 31.78
N LYS A 98 9.48 31.89 32.15
CA LYS A 98 10.68 31.05 31.99
C LYS A 98 10.46 29.70 32.66
N LEU A 99 10.33 28.66 31.85
CA LEU A 99 10.45 27.27 32.27
C LEU A 99 11.89 27.00 32.72
N LEU A 100 12.01 26.45 33.93
CA LEU A 100 13.24 25.97 34.53
C LEU A 100 13.81 24.82 33.70
N GLU A 101 15.10 24.91 33.38
CA GLU A 101 15.87 23.83 32.75
C GLU A 101 16.00 22.66 33.74
N GLU A 102 15.21 21.61 33.52
CA GLU A 102 15.41 20.31 34.14
C GLU A 102 16.55 19.59 33.40
N LYS A 103 17.66 19.35 34.11
CA LYS A 103 18.78 18.55 33.62
C LYS A 103 18.38 17.09 33.52
N GLU A 104 18.00 16.63 32.33
CA GLU A 104 17.86 15.21 32.02
C GLU A 104 19.21 14.49 32.13
N GLN A 105 19.33 13.63 33.15
CA GLN A 105 20.36 12.61 33.22
C GLN A 105 20.05 11.50 32.23
N ARG A 106 20.73 11.52 31.07
CA ARG A 106 20.71 10.41 30.10
C ARG A 106 21.38 9.18 30.72
N GLN A 107 20.58 8.19 31.11
CA GLN A 107 21.08 6.82 31.27
C GLN A 107 21.37 6.23 29.89
N ALA A 108 22.59 5.73 29.72
CA ALA A 108 23.02 5.06 28.51
C ALA A 108 22.30 3.71 28.37
N VAL A 109 21.24 3.68 27.56
CA VAL A 109 20.65 2.44 27.08
C VAL A 109 21.61 1.86 26.04
N ILE A 110 22.14 0.67 26.32
CA ILE A 110 22.95 -0.11 25.38
C ILE A 110 22.02 -0.64 24.29
N GLU A 111 21.90 0.08 23.17
CA GLU A 111 21.23 -0.42 21.97
C GLU A 111 22.10 -1.48 21.31
N LEU A 112 21.67 -2.74 21.39
CA LEU A 112 22.21 -3.80 20.54
C LEU A 112 21.74 -3.56 19.10
N PRO A 113 22.64 -3.45 18.11
CA PRO A 113 22.24 -3.25 16.72
C PRO A 113 21.61 -4.54 16.17
N VAL A 114 20.29 -4.60 16.14
CA VAL A 114 19.55 -5.60 15.36
C VAL A 114 19.70 -5.21 13.89
N LYS A 115 20.66 -5.83 13.19
CA LYS A 115 20.71 -5.77 11.73
C LYS A 115 19.47 -6.48 11.20
N SER A 116 18.49 -5.72 10.73
CA SER A 116 17.42 -6.26 9.90
C SER A 116 18.05 -6.78 8.61
N GLU A 117 18.23 -8.09 8.50
CA GLU A 117 18.50 -8.73 7.22
C GLU A 117 17.27 -8.50 6.33
N ILE A 118 17.33 -7.47 5.50
CA ILE A 118 16.34 -7.21 4.46
C ILE A 118 16.27 -8.49 3.61
N ILE A 119 15.16 -9.22 3.73
CA ILE A 119 14.83 -10.35 2.87
C ILE A 119 14.71 -9.77 1.46
N LYS A 120 15.79 -9.85 0.69
CA LYS A 120 15.75 -9.54 -0.74
C LYS A 120 14.83 -10.58 -1.37
N GLU A 121 13.63 -10.16 -1.76
CA GLU A 121 12.75 -10.97 -2.59
C GLU A 121 13.52 -11.24 -3.90
N GLU A 122 14.16 -12.39 -3.99
CA GLU A 122 14.69 -12.87 -5.26
C GLU A 122 13.51 -12.92 -6.24
N PRO A 123 13.69 -12.47 -7.49
CA PRO A 123 12.65 -12.54 -8.49
C PRO A 123 12.31 -14.01 -8.72
N ARG A 124 11.28 -14.49 -8.01
CA ARG A 124 10.74 -15.84 -8.19
C ARG A 124 10.32 -15.91 -9.65
N GLU A 125 10.96 -16.80 -10.41
CA GLU A 125 10.46 -17.14 -11.74
C GLU A 125 8.97 -17.42 -11.61
N LYS A 126 8.16 -16.78 -12.46
CA LYS A 126 6.72 -17.07 -12.54
C LYS A 126 6.58 -18.49 -13.05
N ILE A 127 6.70 -19.45 -12.17
CA ILE A 127 6.41 -20.84 -12.45
C ILE A 127 4.88 -20.88 -12.55
N GLU A 128 4.38 -20.78 -13.77
CA GLU A 128 2.98 -21.03 -14.12
C GLU A 128 2.71 -22.52 -13.90
N ALA A 129 2.58 -22.93 -12.64
CA ALA A 129 1.94 -24.19 -12.33
C ALA A 129 0.56 -24.15 -13.00
N LYS A 130 0.20 -25.23 -13.72
CA LYS A 130 -1.18 -25.42 -14.21
C LYS A 130 -2.09 -25.54 -12.99
N ILE A 131 -2.51 -24.40 -12.45
CA ILE A 131 -3.52 -24.35 -11.39
C ILE A 131 -4.81 -24.79 -12.09
N GLU A 132 -5.24 -26.02 -11.82
CA GLU A 132 -6.55 -26.48 -12.23
C GLU A 132 -7.57 -25.55 -11.57
N HIS A 133 -8.13 -24.63 -12.35
CA HIS A 133 -9.11 -23.70 -11.84
C HIS A 133 -10.39 -24.46 -11.51
N ILE A 134 -10.84 -24.33 -10.26
CA ILE A 134 -12.17 -24.77 -9.86
C ILE A 134 -13.15 -23.94 -10.66
N GLU A 135 -13.99 -24.62 -11.44
CA GLU A 135 -15.08 -23.99 -12.15
C GLU A 135 -16.13 -23.50 -11.13
N ILE A 136 -16.28 -22.18 -11.02
CA ILE A 136 -17.24 -21.58 -10.10
C ILE A 136 -18.56 -21.42 -10.85
N LYS A 137 -19.56 -22.22 -10.47
CA LYS A 137 -20.94 -22.04 -10.95
C LYS A 137 -21.56 -20.83 -10.25
N GLU A 138 -21.95 -19.80 -11.00
CA GLU A 138 -22.32 -18.48 -10.46
C GLU A 138 -23.46 -18.51 -9.42
N ASP A 139 -24.39 -19.47 -9.52
CA ASP A 139 -25.54 -19.58 -8.61
C ASP A 139 -25.33 -20.50 -7.40
N LYS A 140 -24.18 -21.17 -7.32
CA LYS A 140 -23.92 -22.12 -6.24
C LYS A 140 -23.62 -21.39 -4.94
N ILE A 141 -24.24 -21.88 -3.86
CA ILE A 141 -24.01 -21.38 -2.51
C ILE A 141 -22.91 -22.21 -1.86
N PHE A 142 -21.93 -21.52 -1.28
CA PHE A 142 -20.81 -22.13 -0.57
C PHE A 142 -20.88 -21.77 0.91
N ASP A 143 -20.53 -22.73 1.76
CA ASP A 143 -20.60 -22.64 3.22
C ASP A 143 -19.43 -21.85 3.82
N ASN A 144 -19.64 -21.15 4.93
CA ASN A 144 -18.60 -20.46 5.72
C ASN A 144 -17.69 -19.50 4.92
N MET A 145 -18.24 -18.83 3.91
CA MET A 145 -17.52 -17.90 3.04
C MET A 145 -17.22 -16.55 3.68
N GLY A 146 -17.85 -16.21 4.79
CA GLY A 146 -17.41 -15.10 5.62
C GLY A 146 -15.96 -15.24 6.10
N SER A 147 -15.41 -16.47 6.18
CA SER A 147 -14.00 -16.71 6.50
C SER A 147 -13.03 -16.08 5.49
N PHE A 148 -13.49 -15.64 4.32
CA PHE A 148 -12.68 -14.84 3.41
C PHE A 148 -12.24 -13.49 3.99
N PHE A 149 -12.86 -12.97 5.05
CA PHE A 149 -12.28 -11.83 5.80
C PHE A 149 -10.89 -12.16 6.35
N LEU A 150 -10.71 -13.37 6.90
CA LEU A 150 -9.42 -13.83 7.39
C LEU A 150 -8.46 -14.16 6.26
N LYS A 151 -8.96 -14.67 5.13
CA LYS A 151 -8.16 -14.90 3.93
C LYS A 151 -7.67 -13.59 3.31
N ALA A 152 -8.52 -12.57 3.31
CA ALA A 152 -8.16 -11.23 2.86
C ALA A 152 -7.10 -10.61 3.76
N ALA A 153 -7.23 -10.74 5.09
CA ALA A 153 -6.19 -10.34 6.05
C ALA A 153 -4.85 -11.05 5.75
N GLU A 154 -4.87 -12.36 5.57
CA GLU A 154 -3.66 -13.13 5.26
C GLU A 154 -2.96 -12.64 3.97
N LEU A 155 -3.74 -12.43 2.91
CA LEU A 155 -3.22 -11.90 1.64
C LEU A 155 -2.67 -10.48 1.78
N GLU A 156 -3.30 -9.64 2.61
CA GLU A 156 -2.83 -8.29 2.89
C GLU A 156 -1.52 -8.26 3.69
N ILE A 157 -1.35 -9.20 4.62
CA ILE A 157 -0.16 -9.31 5.47
C ILE A 157 1.02 -9.91 4.71
N ALA A 158 0.78 -11.04 4.03
CA ALA A 158 1.87 -11.89 3.53
C ALA A 158 1.96 -11.96 2.01
N ASN A 159 0.90 -11.57 1.28
CA ASN A 159 0.74 -11.74 -0.18
C ASN A 159 1.00 -13.18 -0.66
N ALA A 160 0.88 -14.14 0.26
CA ALA A 160 1.16 -15.56 0.11
C ALA A 160 0.58 -16.29 1.32
N PRO A 161 0.44 -17.64 1.28
CA PRO A 161 0.10 -18.42 2.45
C PRO A 161 1.07 -18.13 3.61
N ILE A 162 0.53 -17.72 4.75
CA ILE A 162 1.33 -17.12 5.82
C ILE A 162 2.22 -18.16 6.50
N LEU A 163 1.75 -19.41 6.62
CA LEU A 163 2.52 -20.50 7.21
C LEU A 163 3.73 -20.86 6.34
N ALA A 164 3.55 -21.02 5.02
CA ALA A 164 4.66 -21.19 4.08
C ALA A 164 5.68 -20.05 4.18
N ARG A 165 5.23 -18.80 4.38
CA ARG A 165 6.14 -17.65 4.54
C ARG A 165 6.92 -17.73 5.85
N MET A 166 6.31 -18.22 6.92
CA MET A 166 7.00 -18.42 8.21
C MET A 166 7.95 -19.62 8.16
N LEU A 167 7.70 -20.65 7.37
CA LEU A 167 8.52 -21.87 7.35
C LEU A 167 9.36 -22.02 6.07
N ASP A 168 9.57 -20.93 5.34
CA ASP A 168 10.19 -20.89 4.01
C ASP A 168 11.64 -21.43 3.95
N LYS A 169 12.38 -21.37 5.06
CA LYS A 169 13.75 -21.91 5.15
C LYS A 169 13.81 -23.37 5.59
N ASP A 170 12.75 -23.85 6.23
CA ASP A 170 12.72 -25.13 6.93
C ASP A 170 12.03 -26.23 6.10
N ILE A 171 11.22 -25.81 5.13
CA ILE A 171 10.52 -26.70 4.21
C ILE A 171 11.37 -26.89 2.94
N ARG A 172 11.46 -28.13 2.44
CA ARG A 172 12.21 -28.43 1.22
C ARG A 172 11.56 -27.78 -0.01
N ALA A 173 12.38 -27.20 -0.89
CA ALA A 173 11.99 -26.51 -2.13
C ALA A 173 10.97 -27.29 -2.99
N GLU A 174 11.10 -28.61 -3.03
CA GLU A 174 10.27 -29.53 -3.82
C GLU A 174 8.80 -29.50 -3.44
N PHE A 175 8.46 -29.12 -2.21
CA PHE A 175 7.08 -29.16 -1.74
C PHE A 175 6.34 -27.83 -1.97
N PHE A 176 7.03 -26.69 -2.08
CA PHE A 176 6.39 -25.35 -2.10
C PHE A 176 5.23 -25.16 -3.09
N LYS A 177 5.21 -25.90 -4.21
CA LYS A 177 4.15 -25.78 -5.23
C LYS A 177 2.79 -26.28 -4.76
N GLU A 178 2.74 -27.37 -4.01
CA GLU A 178 1.49 -27.98 -3.52
C GLU A 178 1.14 -27.51 -2.10
N LEU A 179 2.14 -27.06 -1.33
CA LEU A 179 1.98 -26.73 0.08
C LEU A 179 1.20 -25.47 0.38
N GLY A 180 1.31 -24.45 -0.48
CA GLY A 180 0.61 -23.19 -0.24
C GLY A 180 -0.91 -23.36 -0.08
N PHE A 181 -1.46 -24.43 -0.64
CA PHE A 181 -2.88 -24.74 -0.52
C PHE A 181 -3.20 -25.55 0.74
N ILE A 182 -2.37 -26.53 1.09
CA ILE A 182 -2.55 -27.34 2.31
C ILE A 182 -2.41 -26.46 3.55
N ASP A 183 -1.51 -25.48 3.55
CA ASP A 183 -1.38 -24.49 4.61
C ASP A 183 -2.69 -23.76 4.89
N ASN A 184 -3.34 -23.27 3.83
CA ASN A 184 -4.63 -22.60 3.96
C ASN A 184 -5.68 -23.57 4.51
N ILE A 185 -5.74 -24.80 3.98
CA ILE A 185 -6.70 -25.80 4.46
C ILE A 185 -6.54 -26.00 5.97
N LEU A 186 -5.32 -26.27 6.44
CA LEU A 186 -5.02 -26.53 7.85
C LEU A 186 -5.31 -25.32 8.74
N LEU A 187 -4.94 -24.11 8.29
CA LEU A 187 -5.12 -22.87 9.04
C LEU A 187 -6.61 -22.52 9.24
N TYR A 188 -7.46 -22.79 8.24
CA TYR A 188 -8.85 -22.36 8.26
C TYR A 188 -9.85 -23.43 8.73
N LEU A 189 -9.42 -24.66 9.06
CA LEU A 189 -10.30 -25.73 9.60
C LEU A 189 -11.26 -25.26 10.71
N PRO A 190 -10.83 -24.46 11.70
CA PRO A 190 -11.73 -24.01 12.76
C PRO A 190 -12.91 -23.19 12.23
N CYS A 191 -12.76 -22.45 11.12
CA CYS A 191 -13.84 -21.69 10.48
C CYS A 191 -14.95 -22.61 9.94
N PHE A 192 -14.62 -23.85 9.60
CA PHE A 192 -15.54 -24.84 9.04
C PHE A 192 -16.04 -25.85 10.08
N GLY A 193 -15.74 -25.62 11.37
CA GLY A 193 -16.15 -26.52 12.45
C GLY A 193 -15.37 -27.83 12.49
N ILE A 194 -14.18 -27.87 11.88
CA ILE A 194 -13.32 -29.05 11.85
C ILE A 194 -12.26 -28.91 12.96
N GLU A 195 -12.51 -29.59 14.08
CA GLU A 195 -11.62 -29.57 15.24
C GLU A 195 -10.45 -30.53 15.11
N ASP A 196 -10.71 -31.73 14.57
CA ASP A 196 -9.70 -32.75 14.33
C ASP A 196 -9.31 -32.85 12.85
N PHE A 197 -8.04 -33.11 12.57
CA PHE A 197 -7.54 -33.24 11.20
C PHE A 197 -8.18 -34.42 10.47
N SER A 198 -8.47 -35.53 11.16
CA SER A 198 -9.09 -36.72 10.52
C SER A 198 -10.50 -36.43 9.99
N ALA A 199 -11.23 -35.50 10.63
CA ALA A 199 -12.58 -35.11 10.25
C ALA A 199 -12.65 -34.35 8.90
N ILE A 200 -11.51 -33.93 8.33
CA ILE A 200 -11.44 -33.37 6.97
C ILE A 200 -12.00 -34.36 5.94
N SER A 201 -11.77 -35.66 6.14
CA SER A 201 -12.28 -36.71 5.24
C SER A 201 -13.81 -36.70 5.14
N SER A 202 -14.47 -36.37 6.26
CA SER A 202 -15.93 -36.33 6.42
C SER A 202 -16.55 -34.99 6.04
N TYR A 203 -15.73 -33.98 5.70
CA TYR A 203 -16.23 -32.67 5.28
C TYR A 203 -16.79 -32.75 3.85
N ASN A 204 -18.10 -32.48 3.76
CA ASN A 204 -18.89 -32.52 2.54
C ASN A 204 -19.14 -31.14 1.91
N GLY A 205 -18.76 -30.06 2.60
CA GLY A 205 -18.85 -28.71 2.05
C GLY A 205 -17.77 -28.44 0.98
N GLU A 206 -17.91 -27.30 0.32
CA GLU A 206 -16.97 -26.86 -0.73
C GLU A 206 -16.23 -25.58 -0.38
N GLY A 207 -16.69 -24.86 0.65
CA GLY A 207 -16.10 -23.59 1.03
C GLY A 207 -14.61 -23.68 1.39
N LEU A 208 -14.21 -24.69 2.16
CA LEU A 208 -12.81 -24.85 2.58
C LEU A 208 -11.86 -24.98 1.37
N TRP A 209 -12.28 -25.76 0.38
CA TRP A 209 -11.50 -26.04 -0.82
C TRP A 209 -11.41 -24.81 -1.73
N LEU A 210 -12.51 -24.05 -1.86
CA LEU A 210 -12.52 -22.78 -2.58
C LEU A 210 -11.65 -21.71 -1.92
N LEU A 211 -11.67 -21.60 -0.60
CA LEU A 211 -10.84 -20.66 0.14
C LEU A 211 -9.35 -20.95 -0.08
N ALA A 212 -8.99 -22.24 -0.09
CA ALA A 212 -7.67 -22.71 -0.44
C ALA A 212 -7.37 -22.63 -1.95
N GLN A 213 -8.33 -22.28 -2.80
CA GLN A 213 -8.20 -22.25 -4.26
C GLN A 213 -7.77 -23.60 -4.86
N GLN A 214 -8.22 -24.72 -4.27
CA GLN A 214 -7.92 -26.08 -4.73
C GLN A 214 -9.11 -27.01 -4.79
N LYS A 215 -9.01 -28.04 -5.62
CA LYS A 215 -9.93 -29.19 -5.55
C LYS A 215 -9.74 -29.93 -4.22
N LYS A 216 -10.72 -30.75 -3.83
CA LYS A 216 -10.64 -31.60 -2.64
C LYS A 216 -9.36 -32.43 -2.67
N ILE A 217 -8.51 -32.24 -1.66
CA ILE A 217 -7.23 -32.95 -1.52
C ILE A 217 -7.46 -34.20 -0.67
N PRO A 218 -6.94 -35.38 -1.07
CA PRO A 218 -7.01 -36.59 -0.25
C PRO A 218 -6.37 -36.39 1.14
N PHE A 219 -6.98 -36.99 2.16
CA PHE A 219 -6.49 -36.86 3.54
C PHE A 219 -5.05 -37.36 3.70
N ASP A 220 -4.66 -38.43 3.00
CA ASP A 220 -3.29 -38.97 3.06
C ASP A 220 -2.22 -37.94 2.66
N SER A 221 -2.51 -37.08 1.67
CA SER A 221 -1.61 -36.00 1.26
C SER A 221 -1.48 -34.93 2.34
N ILE A 222 -2.60 -34.57 2.98
CA ILE A 222 -2.64 -33.62 4.09
C ILE A 222 -1.88 -34.20 5.30
N PHE A 223 -2.11 -35.48 5.63
CA PHE A 223 -1.47 -36.16 6.74
C PHE A 223 0.04 -36.31 6.54
N LYS A 224 0.48 -36.67 5.34
CA LYS A 224 1.90 -36.69 4.97
C LYS A 224 2.54 -35.33 5.20
N TYR A 225 1.85 -34.25 4.85
CA TYR A 225 2.35 -32.90 5.09
C TYR A 225 2.37 -32.52 6.58
N LEU A 226 1.31 -32.84 7.33
CA LEU A 226 1.28 -32.64 8.78
C LEU A 226 2.47 -33.33 9.47
N LYS A 227 2.79 -34.57 9.09
CA LYS A 227 3.96 -35.30 9.62
C LYS A 227 5.28 -34.58 9.31
N GLN A 228 5.39 -33.93 8.16
CA GLN A 228 6.56 -33.13 7.82
C GLN A 228 6.63 -31.87 8.68
N LEU A 229 5.53 -31.13 8.84
CA LEU A 229 5.48 -29.99 9.75
C LEU A 229 5.82 -30.40 11.18
N GLU A 230 5.34 -31.55 11.65
CA GLU A 230 5.69 -32.14 12.94
C GLU A 230 7.18 -32.43 13.09
N SER A 231 7.87 -32.78 12.00
CA SER A 231 9.30 -33.09 12.01
C SER A 231 10.22 -31.86 12.06
N ILE A 232 9.69 -30.63 11.88
CA ILE A 232 10.50 -29.41 11.89
C ILE A 232 10.93 -29.10 13.34
N LYS A 233 12.22 -29.26 13.63
CA LYS A 233 12.80 -28.94 14.94
C LYS A 233 12.69 -27.44 15.22
N GLY A 234 12.12 -27.07 16.37
CA GLY A 234 11.95 -25.66 16.75
C GLY A 234 10.90 -24.92 15.93
N ARG A 235 9.97 -25.64 15.28
CA ARG A 235 8.86 -25.06 14.49
C ARG A 235 8.14 -23.95 15.23
N SER A 236 7.66 -24.22 16.44
CA SER A 236 6.87 -23.25 17.20
C SER A 236 7.66 -21.98 17.50
N LEU A 237 8.92 -22.09 17.90
CA LEU A 237 9.80 -20.92 18.09
C LEU A 237 9.99 -20.13 16.78
N THR A 238 10.14 -20.82 15.66
CA THR A 238 10.27 -20.20 14.34
C THR A 238 8.99 -19.47 13.93
N ILE A 239 7.82 -20.09 14.11
CA ILE A 239 6.52 -19.47 13.84
C ILE A 239 6.32 -18.24 14.70
N HIS A 240 6.54 -18.32 16.02
CA HIS A 240 6.35 -17.18 16.92
C HIS A 240 7.32 -16.03 16.63
N SER A 241 8.61 -16.33 16.41
CA SER A 241 9.61 -15.30 16.11
C SER A 241 9.37 -14.61 14.76
N LYS A 242 9.02 -15.37 13.71
CA LYS A 242 8.69 -14.80 12.40
C LYS A 242 7.31 -14.15 12.37
N SER A 243 6.37 -14.57 13.22
CA SER A 243 5.06 -13.93 13.33
C SER A 243 5.17 -12.43 13.60
N THR A 244 6.01 -12.03 14.55
CA THR A 244 6.26 -10.60 14.84
C THR A 244 6.75 -9.83 13.63
N GLN A 245 7.58 -10.45 12.78
CA GLN A 245 8.09 -9.83 11.55
C GLN A 245 7.03 -9.77 10.45
N VAL A 246 6.26 -10.85 10.27
CA VAL A 246 5.23 -10.95 9.23
C VAL A 246 4.08 -9.99 9.52
N PHE A 247 3.68 -9.86 10.78
CA PHE A 247 2.65 -8.93 11.24
C PHE A 247 3.21 -7.54 11.56
N GLN A 248 4.46 -7.23 11.20
CA GLN A 248 5.03 -5.90 11.43
C GLN A 248 4.22 -4.85 10.67
N GLU A 249 3.81 -3.81 11.39
CA GLU A 249 3.02 -2.70 10.85
C GLU A 249 3.90 -1.45 10.68
N VAL A 250 3.63 -0.72 9.61
CA VAL A 250 4.15 0.62 9.37
C VAL A 250 3.01 1.57 9.70
N ASN A 251 3.24 2.54 10.58
CA ASN A 251 2.28 3.57 10.92
C ASN A 251 2.32 4.70 9.88
N PHE A 252 3.52 5.18 9.56
CA PHE A 252 3.72 6.27 8.59
C PHE A 252 5.04 6.18 7.85
N LEU A 253 5.07 6.90 6.73
CA LEU A 253 6.23 7.16 5.92
C LEU A 253 6.68 8.60 6.20
N LYS A 254 7.98 8.80 6.39
CA LYS A 254 8.62 10.11 6.49
C LYS A 254 9.40 10.37 5.20
N LEU A 255 9.00 11.38 4.45
CA LEU A 255 9.56 11.72 3.16
C LEU A 255 10.43 12.96 3.29
N PHE A 256 11.67 12.87 2.83
CA PHE A 256 12.65 13.95 2.85
C PHE A 256 12.82 14.50 1.45
N LEU A 257 12.85 15.83 1.35
CA LEU A 257 13.06 16.55 0.12
C LEU A 257 14.52 17.01 -0.03
N GLU A 258 14.92 17.42 -1.23
CA GLU A 258 16.27 17.93 -1.55
C GLU A 258 16.66 19.16 -0.69
N ASP A 259 15.70 19.97 -0.24
CA ASP A 259 15.89 21.14 0.62
C ASP A 259 15.72 20.87 2.12
N ASP A 260 15.83 19.61 2.54
CA ASP A 260 15.64 19.12 3.90
C ASP A 260 14.22 19.30 4.47
N THR A 261 13.25 19.79 3.68
CA THR A 261 11.84 19.77 4.07
C THR A 261 11.39 18.32 4.26
N VAL A 262 10.60 18.08 5.30
CA VAL A 262 10.02 16.76 5.60
C VAL A 262 8.51 16.85 5.60
N PHE A 263 7.86 15.83 5.07
CA PHE A 263 6.45 15.58 5.28
C PHE A 263 6.17 14.11 5.52
N TYR A 264 5.00 13.82 6.06
CA TYR A 264 4.61 12.47 6.43
C TYR A 264 3.39 12.03 5.62
N ILE A 265 3.29 10.74 5.33
CA ILE A 265 2.11 10.11 4.74
C ILE A 265 1.77 8.89 5.61
N ASP A 266 0.50 8.72 5.99
CA ASP A 266 0.09 7.49 6.68
C ASP A 266 0.22 6.28 5.75
N SER A 267 0.52 5.10 6.31
CA SER A 267 0.80 3.91 5.50
C SER A 267 -0.40 3.40 4.67
N GLN A 268 -1.63 3.83 4.98
CA GLN A 268 -2.83 3.56 4.18
C GLN A 268 -3.03 4.56 3.03
N PHE A 269 -2.19 5.59 2.95
CA PHE A 269 -2.24 6.68 1.97
C PHE A 269 -3.55 7.46 2.03
N LYS A 270 -4.07 7.74 3.23
CA LYS A 270 -5.27 8.56 3.41
C LYS A 270 -4.98 10.05 3.30
N SER A 271 -3.91 10.55 3.93
CA SER A 271 -3.57 11.97 3.98
C SER A 271 -2.06 12.20 4.06
N VAL A 272 -1.67 13.45 3.81
CA VAL A 272 -0.36 14.00 4.18
C VAL A 272 -0.42 14.62 5.57
N TRP A 273 0.69 14.68 6.29
CA TRP A 273 0.77 15.17 7.66
C TRP A 273 2.04 16.01 7.86
N THR A 274 1.95 17.05 8.71
CA THR A 274 3.08 17.92 9.08
C THR A 274 3.97 17.30 10.16
N GLU A 275 3.41 16.42 10.97
CA GLU A 275 4.04 15.80 12.13
C GLU A 275 3.85 14.29 12.09
N PRO A 276 4.65 13.52 12.84
CA PRO A 276 4.48 12.08 12.99
C PRO A 276 3.26 11.71 13.86
N ASN A 277 2.18 12.49 13.79
CA ASN A 277 0.93 12.29 14.52
C ASN A 277 -0.07 11.48 13.69
N THR A 278 0.42 10.43 13.04
CA THR A 278 -0.46 9.50 12.31
C THR A 278 -1.06 8.50 13.29
N LEU A 279 -2.37 8.31 13.17
CA LEU A 279 -3.10 7.38 14.01
C LEU A 279 -2.62 5.96 13.76
N SER A 280 -2.41 5.18 14.82
CA SER A 280 -2.14 3.73 14.73
C SER A 280 -3.22 2.99 13.94
N SER A 281 -4.44 3.55 13.87
CA SER A 281 -5.55 3.02 13.09
C SER A 281 -5.41 3.21 11.56
N PHE A 282 -4.44 4.00 11.11
CA PHE A 282 -4.05 4.20 9.71
C PHE A 282 -2.75 3.48 9.35
N SER A 283 -2.30 2.56 10.22
CA SER A 283 -1.19 1.67 9.92
C SER A 283 -1.58 0.61 8.88
N SER A 284 -0.56 -0.01 8.30
CA SER A 284 -0.65 -1.00 7.23
C SER A 284 0.50 -1.97 7.40
N THR A 285 0.40 -3.16 6.83
CA THR A 285 1.45 -4.17 6.93
C THR A 285 2.72 -3.66 6.24
N TYR A 286 3.89 -4.06 6.76
CA TYR A 286 5.18 -3.72 6.16
C TYR A 286 5.22 -4.16 4.70
N HIS A 287 4.81 -5.40 4.39
CA HIS A 287 4.82 -5.92 3.01
C HIS A 287 3.98 -5.07 2.04
N LYS A 288 2.75 -4.74 2.44
CA LYS A 288 1.87 -3.88 1.63
C LYS A 288 2.47 -2.49 1.42
N THR A 289 3.01 -1.89 2.48
CA THR A 289 3.63 -0.56 2.41
C THR A 289 4.83 -0.56 1.47
N ILE A 290 5.68 -1.59 1.53
CA ILE A 290 6.83 -1.75 0.63
C ILE A 290 6.37 -1.92 -0.82
N SER A 291 5.31 -2.69 -1.06
CA SER A 291 4.71 -2.83 -2.40
C SER A 291 4.24 -1.47 -2.95
N TYR A 292 3.57 -0.67 -2.11
CA TYR A 292 3.15 0.68 -2.47
C TYR A 292 4.34 1.60 -2.73
N ILE A 293 5.37 1.61 -1.89
CA ILE A 293 6.56 2.43 -2.14
C ILE A 293 7.21 2.08 -3.48
N ASN A 294 7.35 0.79 -3.76
CA ASN A 294 7.89 0.31 -5.01
C ASN A 294 7.09 0.79 -6.22
N ASN A 295 5.75 0.65 -6.18
CA ASN A 295 4.90 0.97 -7.32
C ASN A 295 4.70 2.49 -7.51
N LEU A 296 4.57 3.24 -6.41
CA LEU A 296 4.23 4.66 -6.41
C LEU A 296 5.48 5.55 -6.51
N PHE A 297 6.48 5.32 -5.65
CA PHE A 297 7.62 6.23 -5.53
C PHE A 297 8.84 5.81 -6.35
N LEU A 298 9.11 4.51 -6.47
CA LEU A 298 10.34 4.00 -7.11
C LEU A 298 10.14 3.70 -8.60
N LYS A 299 9.03 3.07 -8.97
CA LYS A 299 8.72 2.69 -10.37
C LYS A 299 7.82 3.69 -11.08
N ASN A 300 7.06 4.52 -10.35
CA ASN A 300 6.01 5.39 -10.91
C ASN A 300 5.03 4.63 -11.81
N ALA A 301 4.71 3.38 -11.43
CA ALA A 301 3.84 2.51 -12.20
C ALA A 301 2.36 2.87 -12.03
N GLN A 302 2.03 3.54 -10.92
CA GLN A 302 0.68 3.94 -10.54
C GLN A 302 0.70 5.33 -9.90
N PRO A 303 -0.39 6.12 -10.03
CA PRO A 303 -0.50 7.40 -9.34
C PRO A 303 -0.70 7.19 -7.83
N ILE A 304 -0.19 8.12 -7.04
CA ILE A 304 -0.46 8.21 -5.59
C ILE A 304 -1.91 8.67 -5.41
N VAL A 305 -2.77 7.83 -4.82
CA VAL A 305 -4.19 8.16 -4.61
C VAL A 305 -4.43 8.43 -3.12
N LEU A 306 -4.50 9.70 -2.75
CA LEU A 306 -4.74 10.15 -1.38
C LEU A 306 -6.23 10.42 -1.14
N PHE A 307 -6.76 9.91 -0.03
CA PHE A 307 -8.18 10.06 0.31
C PHE A 307 -8.57 11.53 0.50
N THR A 308 -7.88 12.26 1.36
CA THR A 308 -8.22 13.62 1.74
C THR A 308 -6.98 14.50 1.80
N SER A 309 -7.15 15.78 1.44
CA SER A 309 -6.18 16.82 1.68
C SER A 309 -6.10 17.17 3.16
N ALA A 310 -4.90 17.51 3.62
CA ALA A 310 -4.68 17.97 4.97
C ALA A 310 -5.06 19.45 5.12
N GLY A 311 -5.70 19.78 6.25
CA GLY A 311 -6.21 21.10 6.57
C GLY A 311 -7.73 21.15 6.50
N TYR A 312 -8.37 21.66 7.55
CA TYR A 312 -9.82 21.64 7.68
C TYR A 312 -10.49 22.62 6.71
N ASN A 313 -10.05 23.90 6.69
CA ASN A 313 -10.69 24.95 5.91
C ASN A 313 -10.04 25.19 4.53
N SER A 314 -8.82 24.76 4.32
CA SER A 314 -8.08 24.94 3.07
C SER A 314 -6.93 23.95 2.97
N PHE A 315 -6.29 23.88 1.81
CA PHE A 315 -5.04 23.14 1.67
C PHE A 315 -3.99 23.74 2.60
N SER A 316 -3.45 22.88 3.46
CA SER A 316 -2.33 23.23 4.32
C SER A 316 -1.03 23.37 3.53
N LYS A 317 -0.03 24.05 4.11
CA LYS A 317 1.31 24.17 3.51
C LYS A 317 1.90 22.81 3.13
N ILE A 318 1.63 21.76 3.90
CA ILE A 318 2.18 20.42 3.63
C ILE A 318 1.60 19.77 2.37
N VAL A 319 0.34 20.09 2.01
CA VAL A 319 -0.25 19.66 0.74
C VAL A 319 0.51 20.29 -0.42
N SER A 320 0.88 21.57 -0.29
CA SER A 320 1.73 22.26 -1.26
C SER A 320 3.11 21.62 -1.41
N GLU A 321 3.77 21.25 -0.30
CA GLU A 321 5.06 20.54 -0.34
C GLU A 321 4.93 19.18 -1.06
N PHE A 322 3.87 18.44 -0.77
CA PHE A 322 3.58 17.17 -1.45
C PHE A 322 3.38 17.36 -2.97
N ILE A 323 2.61 18.38 -3.38
CA ILE A 323 2.38 18.68 -4.80
C ILE A 323 3.70 19.04 -5.50
N LEU A 324 4.50 19.92 -4.89
CA LEU A 324 5.82 20.32 -5.40
C LEU A 324 6.76 19.13 -5.56
N ALA A 325 6.74 18.22 -4.58
CA ALA A 325 7.53 16.99 -4.61
C ALA A 325 7.10 16.03 -5.72
N CYS A 326 5.79 15.93 -5.98
CA CYS A 326 5.26 15.14 -7.08
C CYS A 326 5.57 15.75 -8.45
N GLU A 327 5.58 17.08 -8.57
CA GLU A 327 6.01 17.80 -9.78
C GLU A 327 7.51 17.69 -10.07
N ALA A 328 8.30 17.09 -9.17
CA ALA A 328 9.75 16.94 -9.27
C ALA A 328 10.48 18.29 -9.49
N ILE A 329 9.95 19.35 -8.88
CA ILE A 329 10.56 20.68 -8.86
C ILE A 329 11.95 20.59 -8.21
N PRO A 330 12.99 21.23 -8.78
CA PRO A 330 14.31 21.29 -8.14
C PRO A 330 14.19 21.73 -6.68
N ASP A 331 15.00 21.15 -5.80
CA ASP A 331 15.04 21.40 -4.35
C ASP A 331 13.83 20.83 -3.58
N LYS A 332 12.75 20.44 -4.27
CA LYS A 332 11.57 19.81 -3.66
C LYS A 332 11.44 18.33 -3.97
N ARG A 333 12.43 17.70 -4.61
CA ARG A 333 12.31 16.29 -4.99
C ARG A 333 12.49 15.37 -3.80
N ILE A 334 11.74 14.27 -3.79
CA ILE A 334 11.88 13.23 -2.76
C ILE A 334 13.24 12.54 -2.94
N VAL A 335 14.09 12.61 -1.92
CA VAL A 335 15.42 11.97 -1.90
C VAL A 335 15.47 10.75 -1.01
N LYS A 336 14.66 10.71 0.06
CA LYS A 336 14.67 9.62 1.05
C LYS A 336 13.28 9.36 1.59
N ILE A 337 12.97 8.09 1.83
CA ILE A 337 11.74 7.64 2.49
C ILE A 337 12.12 6.75 3.67
N GLU A 338 11.66 7.07 4.88
CA GLU A 338 11.83 6.26 6.10
C GLU A 338 10.47 5.73 6.55
N LEU A 339 10.44 4.50 7.07
CA LEU A 339 9.23 3.81 7.53
C LEU A 339 9.29 3.70 9.05
N TYR A 340 8.18 4.02 9.71
CA TYR A 340 8.11 4.03 11.17
C TYR A 340 6.95 3.19 11.68
N ASP A 341 7.15 2.52 12.82
CA ASP A 341 6.09 1.78 13.53
C ASP A 341 5.23 2.71 14.42
N ALA A 342 4.33 2.11 15.20
CA ALA A 342 3.47 2.83 16.13
C ALA A 342 4.25 3.51 17.28
N GLN A 343 5.42 2.96 17.65
CA GLN A 343 6.34 3.50 18.64
C GLN A 343 7.27 4.58 18.06
N LYS A 344 7.05 4.98 16.79
CA LYS A 344 7.90 5.94 16.07
C LYS A 344 9.36 5.47 15.95
N LYS A 345 9.60 4.16 15.97
CA LYS A 345 10.91 3.57 15.68
C LYS A 345 11.05 3.31 14.19
N GLU A 346 12.22 3.67 13.63
CA GLU A 346 12.55 3.40 12.23
C GLU A 346 12.59 1.88 11.99
N ILE A 347 11.76 1.41 11.07
CA ILE A 347 11.71 0.01 10.61
C ILE A 347 12.66 -0.19 9.44
N ASP A 348 12.63 0.72 8.46
CA ASP A 348 13.34 0.59 7.19
C ASP A 348 13.48 1.96 6.49
N LYS A 349 14.35 2.03 5.47
CA LYS A 349 14.58 3.25 4.68
C LYS A 349 15.01 3.00 3.24
N PHE A 350 14.63 3.95 2.39
CA PHE A 350 14.96 4.02 0.98
C PHE A 350 15.77 5.28 0.70
N LEU A 351 17.06 5.12 0.42
CA LEU A 351 17.99 6.23 0.16
C LEU A 351 18.09 6.60 -1.34
N ASP A 352 17.75 5.67 -2.23
CA ASP A 352 17.90 5.83 -3.69
C ASP A 352 16.56 6.09 -4.36
N VAL A 353 15.80 7.08 -3.88
CA VAL A 353 14.53 7.45 -4.50
C VAL A 353 14.80 8.17 -5.82
N PRO A 354 14.33 7.68 -6.98
CA PRO A 354 14.65 8.33 -8.25
C PRO A 354 14.07 9.75 -8.31
N SER A 355 14.95 10.75 -8.36
CA SER A 355 14.54 12.16 -8.41
C SER A 355 14.14 12.63 -9.82
N SER A 356 14.49 11.86 -10.85
CA SER A 356 14.40 12.32 -12.25
C SER A 356 13.00 12.37 -12.87
N PHE A 357 11.98 11.77 -12.24
CA PHE A 357 10.64 11.71 -12.84
C PHE A 357 9.57 12.39 -11.99
N LYS A 358 8.62 13.01 -12.70
CA LYS A 358 7.35 13.51 -12.15
C LYS A 358 6.50 12.34 -11.68
N ARG A 359 6.00 12.42 -10.45
CA ARG A 359 5.08 11.44 -9.86
C ARG A 359 3.65 11.91 -10.06
N TYR A 360 2.81 10.99 -10.52
CA TYR A 360 1.40 11.30 -10.68
C TYR A 360 0.66 11.12 -9.37
N PHE A 361 -0.32 11.97 -9.09
CA PHE A 361 -1.18 11.84 -7.92
C PHE A 361 -2.65 12.17 -8.22
N ILE A 362 -3.52 11.70 -7.34
CA ILE A 362 -4.93 12.07 -7.25
C ILE A 362 -5.20 12.35 -5.76
N LEU A 363 -5.73 13.53 -5.44
CA LEU A 363 -5.98 13.97 -4.07
C LEU A 363 -7.44 14.41 -3.92
N GLY A 364 -8.17 13.80 -2.99
CA GLY A 364 -9.53 14.21 -2.64
C GLY A 364 -9.57 15.45 -1.73
N PHE A 365 -10.62 16.25 -1.89
CA PHE A 365 -10.88 17.45 -1.08
C PHE A 365 -12.39 17.73 -1.00
N TRP A 366 -12.81 18.54 -0.03
CA TRP A 366 -14.19 18.52 0.47
C TRP A 366 -14.92 19.86 0.35
N PRO A 367 -16.28 19.85 0.42
CA PRO A 367 -17.09 21.04 0.16
C PRO A 367 -16.84 22.27 1.01
N TRP A 368 -16.42 22.07 2.26
CA TRP A 368 -16.14 23.16 3.20
C TRP A 368 -14.74 23.79 2.99
N GLN A 369 -13.91 23.23 2.12
CA GLN A 369 -12.58 23.77 1.84
C GLN A 369 -12.65 24.95 0.87
N ARG A 370 -11.85 26.00 1.11
CA ARG A 370 -11.83 27.24 0.33
C ARG A 370 -11.60 27.00 -1.16
N GLU A 371 -10.73 26.06 -1.50
CA GLU A 371 -10.43 25.68 -2.87
C GLU A 371 -11.67 25.14 -3.58
N PHE A 372 -12.47 24.31 -2.91
CA PHE A 372 -13.73 23.79 -3.44
C PHE A 372 -14.76 24.89 -3.67
N ILE A 373 -14.95 25.77 -2.69
CA ILE A 373 -15.86 26.92 -2.79
C ILE A 373 -15.46 27.84 -3.95
N ALA A 374 -14.15 28.05 -4.15
CA ALA A 374 -13.64 28.84 -5.26
C ALA A 374 -13.90 28.19 -6.63
N LEU A 375 -13.81 26.86 -6.71
CA LEU A 375 -14.05 26.11 -7.94
C LEU A 375 -15.53 26.06 -8.33
N ILE A 376 -16.45 25.87 -7.38
CA ILE A 376 -17.90 25.90 -7.66
C ILE A 376 -18.30 27.24 -8.30
N LYS A 377 -17.76 28.36 -7.80
CA LYS A 377 -18.09 29.70 -8.33
C LYS A 377 -17.67 29.91 -9.79
N GLN A 378 -16.78 29.06 -10.31
CA GLN A 378 -16.31 29.11 -11.70
C GLN A 378 -17.16 28.20 -12.63
N GLU A 379 -18.16 27.49 -12.10
CA GLU A 379 -18.92 26.49 -12.85
C GLU A 379 -19.83 27.11 -13.91
N SER A 380 -19.51 26.82 -15.16
CA SER A 380 -20.36 27.02 -16.35
C SER A 380 -20.16 25.88 -17.36
N ARG A 381 -19.66 24.73 -16.90
CA ARG A 381 -19.15 23.65 -17.76
C ARG A 381 -20.16 22.52 -17.92
N PRO A 382 -20.10 21.78 -19.05
CA PRO A 382 -20.89 20.58 -19.23
C PRO A 382 -20.51 19.55 -18.17
N ILE A 383 -21.52 18.81 -17.73
CA ILE A 383 -21.39 17.74 -16.76
C ILE A 383 -21.18 16.45 -17.52
N ASP A 384 -20.03 15.82 -17.30
CA ASP A 384 -19.74 14.48 -17.82
C ASP A 384 -20.19 13.42 -16.80
N SER A 385 -20.21 12.15 -17.22
CA SER A 385 -20.47 11.03 -16.33
C SER A 385 -19.57 9.85 -16.62
N CYS A 386 -19.34 9.03 -15.60
CA CYS A 386 -18.72 7.72 -15.75
C CYS A 386 -19.36 6.70 -14.82
N TYR A 387 -19.65 5.52 -15.36
CA TYR A 387 -20.13 4.39 -14.56
C TYR A 387 -18.97 3.74 -13.79
N ILE A 388 -19.18 3.50 -12.50
CA ILE A 388 -18.22 2.85 -11.61
C ILE A 388 -18.76 1.48 -11.22
N GLU A 389 -18.22 0.44 -11.85
CA GLU A 389 -18.66 -0.95 -11.64
C GLU A 389 -18.58 -1.39 -10.17
N ASP A 390 -17.53 -1.02 -9.45
CA ASP A 390 -17.32 -1.43 -8.05
C ASP A 390 -18.48 -1.00 -7.15
N ILE A 391 -18.99 0.22 -7.32
CA ILE A 391 -20.11 0.74 -6.53
C ILE A 391 -21.45 0.60 -7.22
N ASN A 392 -21.46 0.14 -8.48
CA ASN A 392 -22.63 0.02 -9.37
C ASN A 392 -23.43 1.33 -9.49
N ARG A 393 -22.74 2.44 -9.79
CA ARG A 393 -23.37 3.78 -9.88
C ARG A 393 -22.73 4.61 -10.97
N ASP A 394 -23.53 5.48 -11.58
CA ASP A 394 -23.03 6.59 -12.37
C ASP A 394 -22.57 7.71 -11.46
N ILE A 395 -21.40 8.26 -11.76
CA ILE A 395 -20.84 9.43 -11.09
C ILE A 395 -20.74 10.54 -12.12
N TYR A 396 -21.27 11.69 -11.75
CA TYR A 396 -21.26 12.90 -12.57
C TYR A 396 -20.12 13.79 -12.13
N TYR A 397 -19.44 14.42 -13.08
CA TYR A 397 -18.32 15.27 -12.74
C TYR A 397 -18.13 16.47 -13.67
N ASN A 398 -17.61 17.55 -13.08
CA ASN A 398 -17.24 18.77 -13.78
C ASN A 398 -15.72 18.88 -13.84
N GLU A 399 -15.12 18.73 -15.03
CA GLU A 399 -13.68 18.86 -15.22
C GLU A 399 -13.22 20.32 -15.36
N GLY A 400 -12.14 20.68 -14.66
CA GLY A 400 -11.50 21.96 -14.81
C GLY A 400 -10.00 21.99 -14.59
N ARG A 401 -9.47 23.22 -14.59
CA ARG A 401 -8.06 23.50 -14.27
C ARG A 401 -8.00 24.55 -13.18
N MET A 402 -7.08 24.37 -12.25
CA MET A 402 -6.81 25.34 -11.20
C MET A 402 -5.34 25.70 -11.18
N GLU A 403 -5.05 26.99 -10.98
CA GLU A 403 -3.70 27.48 -10.74
C GLU A 403 -3.45 27.51 -9.23
N LEU A 404 -2.49 26.73 -8.75
CA LEU A 404 -1.96 26.86 -7.40
C LEU A 404 -0.72 27.75 -7.46
N VAL A 405 -0.82 28.92 -6.84
CA VAL A 405 0.32 29.83 -6.65
C VAL A 405 1.15 29.31 -5.48
N GLN A 406 2.32 28.77 -5.78
CA GLN A 406 3.23 28.25 -4.76
C GLN A 406 4.18 29.35 -4.30
N HIS A 407 3.80 30.05 -3.21
CA HIS A 407 4.59 31.15 -2.65
C HIS A 407 6.05 30.77 -2.35
N LEU A 408 6.33 29.49 -2.13
CA LEU A 408 7.67 28.99 -1.81
C LEU A 408 8.64 29.02 -2.98
N VAL A 409 8.15 28.93 -4.22
CA VAL A 409 9.01 28.77 -5.41
C VAL A 409 8.70 29.83 -6.49
N ASP A 410 7.77 30.75 -6.20
CA ASP A 410 7.21 31.71 -7.18
C ASP A 410 6.84 31.04 -8.51
N LYS A 411 6.33 29.81 -8.42
CA LYS A 411 5.92 28.99 -9.55
C LYS A 411 4.43 28.76 -9.51
N LYS A 412 3.80 28.93 -10.66
CA LYS A 412 2.42 28.54 -10.89
C LYS A 412 2.38 27.07 -11.28
N ILE A 413 1.64 26.28 -10.52
CA ILE A 413 1.35 24.88 -10.87
C ILE A 413 -0.09 24.82 -11.36
N VAL A 414 -0.28 24.31 -12.57
CA VAL A 414 -1.61 24.07 -13.12
C VAL A 414 -1.98 22.62 -12.86
N LEU A 415 -3.04 22.42 -12.08
CA LEU A 415 -3.62 21.10 -11.83
C LEU A 415 -4.95 20.95 -12.55
N ARG A 416 -5.30 19.71 -12.88
CA ARG A 416 -6.66 19.36 -13.30
C ARG A 416 -7.48 19.03 -12.05
N PHE A 417 -8.77 19.30 -12.12
CA PHE A 417 -9.70 18.91 -11.06
C PHE A 417 -10.98 18.31 -11.63
N ALA A 418 -11.68 17.54 -10.81
CA ALA A 418 -13.07 17.16 -11.03
C ALA A 418 -13.89 17.36 -9.75
N LEU A 419 -15.03 18.04 -9.87
CA LEU A 419 -16.05 18.13 -8.82
C LEU A 419 -17.05 17.00 -9.05
N LEU A 420 -17.28 16.15 -8.05
CA LEU A 420 -18.02 14.89 -8.17
C LEU A 420 -19.41 15.02 -7.55
N GLY A 421 -20.44 14.52 -8.22
CA GLY A 421 -21.83 14.47 -7.73
C GLY A 421 -22.54 13.17 -8.13
N ASP A 422 -23.65 12.88 -7.45
CA ASP A 422 -24.46 11.67 -7.70
C ASP A 422 -25.45 11.83 -8.85
N SER A 423 -25.72 13.07 -9.27
CA SER A 423 -26.62 13.39 -10.37
C SER A 423 -26.17 14.67 -11.08
N PRO A 424 -26.65 14.94 -12.32
CA PRO A 424 -26.35 16.18 -13.03
C PRO A 424 -26.84 17.46 -12.33
N ILE A 425 -27.85 17.35 -11.46
CA ILE A 425 -28.50 18.52 -10.83
C ILE A 425 -28.14 18.67 -9.36
N SER A 426 -27.53 17.65 -8.75
CA SER A 426 -27.11 17.69 -7.35
C SER A 426 -25.84 18.50 -7.19
N PRO A 427 -25.68 19.23 -6.07
CA PRO A 427 -24.42 19.87 -5.77
C PRO A 427 -23.30 18.83 -5.69
N ALA A 428 -22.10 19.23 -6.11
CA ALA A 428 -20.92 18.39 -5.96
C ALA A 428 -20.69 18.07 -4.47
N ARG A 429 -20.44 16.79 -4.17
CA ARG A 429 -20.24 16.25 -2.82
C ARG A 429 -18.78 16.27 -2.39
N MET A 430 -17.87 16.21 -3.35
CA MET A 430 -16.43 16.35 -3.12
C MET A 430 -15.69 16.67 -4.41
N GLY A 431 -14.42 17.02 -4.31
CA GLY A 431 -13.56 17.26 -5.46
C GLY A 431 -12.33 16.36 -5.43
N ILE A 432 -11.75 16.12 -6.61
CA ILE A 432 -10.41 15.54 -6.75
C ILE A 432 -9.51 16.47 -7.56
N ILE A 433 -8.24 16.59 -7.18
CA ILE A 433 -7.21 17.27 -7.97
C ILE A 433 -6.14 16.28 -8.41
N THR A 434 -5.52 16.56 -9.56
CA THR A 434 -4.49 15.70 -10.14
C THR A 434 -3.53 16.47 -11.03
N ASN A 435 -2.30 15.98 -11.11
CA ASN A 435 -1.31 16.41 -12.08
C ASN A 435 -1.15 15.45 -13.28
N ILE A 436 -2.03 14.46 -13.42
CA ILE A 436 -2.04 13.53 -14.56
C ILE A 436 -2.50 14.31 -15.80
N PRO A 437 -1.67 14.40 -16.86
CA PRO A 437 -2.01 15.16 -18.04
C PRO A 437 -3.12 14.47 -18.85
N LEU A 438 -3.89 15.25 -19.61
CA LEU A 438 -5.05 14.76 -20.37
C LEU A 438 -4.65 13.69 -21.38
N GLU A 439 -3.46 13.85 -21.97
CA GLU A 439 -2.87 12.95 -22.95
C GLU A 439 -2.53 11.57 -22.36
N ASN A 440 -2.35 11.49 -21.03
CA ASN A 440 -2.08 10.24 -20.35
C ASN A 440 -3.38 9.56 -19.91
N LYS A 441 -4.31 10.31 -19.31
CA LYS A 441 -5.61 9.78 -18.85
C LYS A 441 -6.73 10.83 -18.93
N PRO A 442 -7.89 10.48 -19.53
CA PRO A 442 -9.10 11.31 -19.45
C PRO A 442 -9.63 11.37 -18.01
N MET A 443 -10.41 12.40 -17.68
CA MET A 443 -10.86 12.60 -16.29
C MET A 443 -11.75 11.47 -15.78
N GLY A 444 -12.64 10.91 -16.60
CA GLY A 444 -13.46 9.75 -16.20
C GLY A 444 -12.64 8.55 -15.72
N GLU A 445 -11.48 8.26 -16.34
CA GLU A 445 -10.57 7.23 -15.86
C GLU A 445 -9.90 7.60 -14.53
N ILE A 446 -9.61 8.88 -14.30
CA ILE A 446 -9.02 9.38 -13.05
C ILE A 446 -10.04 9.28 -11.91
N VAL A 447 -11.30 9.65 -12.17
CA VAL A 447 -12.42 9.46 -11.25
C VAL A 447 -12.59 7.98 -10.91
N GLN A 448 -12.57 7.10 -11.92
CA GLN A 448 -12.60 5.65 -11.70
C GLN A 448 -11.43 5.15 -10.84
N LEU A 449 -10.20 5.62 -11.08
CA LEU A 449 -9.04 5.25 -10.27
C LEU A 449 -9.19 5.70 -8.82
N TYR A 450 -9.71 6.90 -8.59
CA TYR A 450 -9.96 7.42 -7.25
C TYR A 450 -11.04 6.59 -6.52
N LEU A 451 -12.20 6.37 -7.16
CA LEU A 451 -13.34 5.69 -6.54
C LEU A 451 -13.15 4.18 -6.40
N ARG A 452 -12.32 3.55 -7.23
CA ARG A 452 -11.89 2.16 -7.01
C ARG A 452 -11.11 1.99 -5.71
N ARG A 453 -10.37 3.03 -5.30
CA ARG A 453 -9.63 3.07 -4.04
C ARG A 453 -10.50 3.53 -2.88
N TRP A 454 -11.35 4.53 -3.09
CA TRP A 454 -12.19 5.15 -2.06
C TRP A 454 -13.69 5.12 -2.46
N PRO A 455 -14.33 3.93 -2.48
CA PRO A 455 -15.71 3.78 -2.97
C PRO A 455 -16.79 4.38 -2.06
N ASN A 456 -16.52 4.61 -0.77
CA ASN A 456 -17.50 5.09 0.21
C ASN A 456 -17.06 6.43 0.80
N MET A 457 -17.00 7.48 -0.03
CA MET A 457 -16.31 8.72 0.29
C MET A 457 -16.78 9.34 1.62
N GLU A 458 -18.08 9.56 1.78
CA GLU A 458 -18.61 10.23 2.97
C GLU A 458 -18.48 9.39 4.22
N GLU A 459 -18.82 8.10 4.18
CA GLU A 459 -18.67 7.24 5.36
C GLU A 459 -17.19 7.05 5.73
N ALA A 460 -16.30 6.92 4.76
CA ALA A 460 -14.86 6.87 4.99
C ALA A 460 -14.34 8.18 5.59
N TYR A 461 -14.94 9.32 5.25
CA TYR A 461 -14.59 10.61 5.84
C TYR A 461 -15.08 10.74 7.29
N GLN A 462 -16.31 10.28 7.57
CA GLN A 462 -16.82 10.22 8.93
C GLN A 462 -15.97 9.27 9.81
N ASP A 463 -15.56 8.11 9.27
CA ASP A 463 -14.62 7.20 9.93
C ASP A 463 -13.26 7.87 10.18
N PHE A 464 -12.72 8.56 9.16
CA PHE A 464 -11.49 9.34 9.29
C PHE A 464 -11.60 10.38 10.42
N LEU A 465 -12.67 11.19 10.43
CA LEU A 465 -12.92 12.19 11.46
C LEU A 465 -13.03 11.58 12.85
N LYS A 466 -13.85 10.53 13.02
CA LYS A 466 -14.02 9.84 14.31
C LYS A 466 -12.70 9.34 14.87
N ARG A 467 -11.84 8.79 14.01
CA ARG A 467 -10.51 8.31 14.41
C ARG A 467 -9.59 9.47 14.81
N THR A 468 -9.58 10.57 14.05
CA THR A 468 -8.77 11.76 14.37
C THR A 468 -9.25 12.52 15.60
N GLN A 469 -10.56 12.55 15.88
CA GLN A 469 -11.09 13.18 17.08
C GLN A 469 -10.74 12.37 18.33
N LYS A 470 -10.88 11.03 18.25
CA LYS A 470 -10.50 10.15 19.36
C LYS A 470 -9.04 10.36 19.77
N SER A 471 -8.10 10.52 18.83
CA SER A 471 -6.70 10.77 19.22
C SER A 471 -6.50 12.09 19.95
N THR A 472 -7.14 13.17 19.49
CA THR A 472 -7.00 14.49 20.14
C THR A 472 -7.61 14.54 21.53
N SER A 473 -8.61 13.71 21.83
CA SER A 473 -9.24 13.66 23.16
C SER A 473 -8.48 12.76 24.15
N PHE A 474 -7.61 11.87 23.67
CA PHE A 474 -6.82 10.97 24.52
C PHE A 474 -5.39 11.49 24.80
N ASP A 475 -5.08 12.74 24.44
CA ASP A 475 -3.86 13.44 24.86
C ASP A 475 -3.87 13.69 26.38
N SER A 476 -3.34 12.73 27.16
CA SER A 476 -2.59 12.95 28.43
C SER A 476 -2.41 11.68 29.27
N LYS A 477 -3.05 10.56 28.94
CA LYS A 477 -2.73 9.28 29.58
C LYS A 477 -2.43 8.30 28.48
N GLU A 478 -1.14 8.01 28.31
CA GLU A 478 -0.59 6.91 27.52
C GLU A 478 -1.64 5.81 27.46
N ALA A 479 -2.41 5.76 26.37
CA ALA A 479 -3.22 4.58 26.12
C ALA A 479 -2.18 3.47 26.14
N PRO A 480 -2.23 2.54 27.12
CA PRO A 480 -1.20 1.54 27.28
C PRO A 480 -1.00 1.00 25.88
N SER A 481 0.22 1.16 25.35
CA SER A 481 0.60 0.49 24.13
C SER A 481 0.04 -0.90 24.36
N LYS A 482 -0.99 -1.29 23.60
CA LYS A 482 -1.49 -2.67 23.61
C LYS A 482 -0.34 -3.43 22.96
N GLU A 483 0.77 -3.53 23.68
CA GLU A 483 1.92 -4.32 23.33
C GLU A 483 1.32 -5.68 23.11
N ASN A 484 1.65 -6.24 21.95
CA ASN A 484 1.44 -7.66 21.73
C ASN A 484 1.85 -8.35 23.04
N PRO A 485 0.96 -9.17 23.64
CA PRO A 485 1.18 -9.72 24.97
C PRO A 485 2.64 -10.17 25.02
N PRO A 486 3.42 -9.68 25.99
CA PRO A 486 4.87 -9.79 25.95
C PRO A 486 5.24 -11.24 25.64
N LEU A 487 6.21 -11.42 24.73
CA LEU A 487 6.70 -12.73 24.29
C LEU A 487 6.97 -13.67 25.49
N GLU A 488 7.27 -13.09 26.64
CA GLU A 488 7.44 -13.73 27.94
C GLU A 488 6.25 -14.61 28.39
N SER A 489 5.01 -14.27 28.04
CA SER A 489 3.86 -15.14 28.30
C SER A 489 3.87 -16.43 27.45
N VAL A 490 4.54 -16.44 26.30
CA VAL A 490 4.72 -17.62 25.44
C VAL A 490 5.81 -18.54 25.99
N HIS A 491 6.77 -18.01 26.75
CA HIS A 491 7.86 -18.79 27.35
C HIS A 491 7.41 -19.69 28.53
N THR A 492 6.16 -19.59 28.99
CA THR A 492 5.59 -20.57 29.93
C THR A 492 5.13 -21.88 29.27
N LEU A 493 5.27 -22.04 27.95
CA LEU A 493 5.25 -23.34 27.25
C LEU A 493 6.53 -24.16 27.54
N SER A 494 6.89 -24.23 28.81
CA SER A 494 8.05 -24.94 29.35
C SER A 494 7.70 -26.43 29.48
N GLY A 495 8.12 -27.23 28.50
CA GLY A 495 8.33 -28.68 28.69
C GLY A 495 7.76 -29.59 27.61
N SER A 496 6.53 -29.35 27.13
CA SER A 496 5.92 -30.15 26.07
C SER A 496 6.07 -29.46 24.71
N ALA A 497 6.57 -30.18 23.70
CA ALA A 497 6.64 -29.67 22.33
C ALA A 497 5.23 -29.25 21.88
N ALA A 498 5.03 -27.95 21.64
CA ALA A 498 3.75 -27.42 21.19
C ALA A 498 3.30 -28.16 19.91
N THR A 499 2.02 -28.49 19.87
CA THR A 499 1.43 -29.22 18.75
C THR A 499 1.31 -28.30 17.54
N ILE A 500 1.29 -28.88 16.32
CA ILE A 500 1.04 -28.08 15.11
C ILE A 500 -0.32 -27.37 15.18
N ARG A 501 -1.29 -27.93 15.90
CA ARG A 501 -2.60 -27.33 16.11
C ARG A 501 -2.51 -26.03 16.93
N GLU A 502 -1.69 -26.00 17.96
CA GLU A 502 -1.46 -24.79 18.77
C GLU A 502 -0.80 -23.68 17.94
N ASP A 503 0.18 -24.03 17.10
CA ASP A 503 0.83 -23.08 16.20
C ASP A 503 -0.17 -22.50 15.17
N LEU A 504 -1.01 -23.34 14.57
CA LEU A 504 -2.05 -22.90 13.62
C LEU A 504 -3.10 -22.02 14.30
N ASN A 505 -3.55 -22.40 15.50
CA ASN A 505 -4.50 -21.61 16.29
C ASN A 505 -3.90 -20.25 16.67
N TYR A 506 -2.61 -20.20 17.01
CA TYR A 506 -1.91 -18.94 17.27
C TYR A 506 -1.94 -18.03 16.03
N ILE A 507 -1.58 -18.53 14.86
CA ILE A 507 -1.61 -17.75 13.61
C ILE A 507 -3.04 -17.28 13.30
N LEU A 508 -4.03 -18.16 13.41
CA LEU A 508 -5.44 -17.84 13.16
C LEU A 508 -5.95 -16.75 14.12
N LYS A 509 -5.53 -16.79 15.39
CA LYS A 509 -5.85 -15.75 16.38
C LYS A 509 -5.24 -14.40 16.00
N GLN A 510 -4.00 -14.38 15.49
CA GLN A 510 -3.37 -13.14 15.00
C GLN A 510 -4.10 -12.59 13.76
N LEU A 511 -4.48 -13.46 12.81
CA LEU A 511 -5.28 -13.07 11.65
C LEU A 511 -6.65 -12.51 12.05
N ASN A 512 -7.31 -13.11 13.05
CA ASN A 512 -8.58 -12.61 13.58
C ASN A 512 -8.43 -11.21 14.17
N LYS A 513 -7.42 -10.99 15.01
CA LYS A 513 -7.13 -9.67 15.59
C LYS A 513 -6.85 -8.62 14.53
N TYR A 514 -6.07 -8.99 13.51
CA TYR A 514 -5.83 -8.11 12.37
C TYR A 514 -7.13 -7.77 11.65
N ALA A 515 -7.94 -8.77 11.29
CA ALA A 515 -9.22 -8.54 10.61
C ALA A 515 -10.14 -7.63 11.44
N GLN A 516 -10.25 -7.87 12.75
CA GLN A 516 -11.05 -7.06 13.69
C GLN A 516 -10.63 -5.59 13.65
N ARG A 517 -9.33 -5.32 13.71
CA ARG A 517 -8.79 -3.94 13.73
C ARG A 517 -8.98 -3.19 12.41
N TYR A 518 -8.82 -3.87 11.28
CA TYR A 518 -8.78 -3.20 9.97
C TYR A 518 -10.10 -3.23 9.21
N PHE A 519 -10.88 -4.30 9.36
CA PHE A 519 -12.13 -4.47 8.63
C PHE A 519 -13.33 -4.16 9.52
N PHE A 520 -13.37 -4.63 10.76
CA PHE A 520 -14.58 -4.53 11.59
C PHE A 520 -14.67 -3.22 12.38
N PRO A 521 -15.88 -2.87 12.87
CA PRO A 521 -16.06 -1.75 13.78
C PRO A 521 -15.22 -1.90 15.06
N PRO A 522 -14.81 -0.79 15.72
CA PRO A 522 -13.99 -0.84 16.93
C PRO A 522 -14.55 -1.68 18.07
N GLU A 523 -15.87 -1.87 18.13
CA GLU A 523 -16.57 -2.69 19.11
C GLU A 523 -16.19 -4.18 19.03
N TYR A 524 -15.58 -4.61 17.92
CA TYR A 524 -15.15 -5.99 17.68
C TYR A 524 -13.66 -6.24 17.98
N GLU A 525 -12.89 -5.23 18.39
CA GLU A 525 -11.43 -5.33 18.54
C GLU A 525 -10.99 -6.45 19.51
N ASP A 526 -11.76 -6.66 20.58
CA ASP A 526 -11.45 -7.60 21.65
C ASP A 526 -12.41 -8.81 21.70
N VAL A 527 -13.23 -9.01 20.65
CA VAL A 527 -14.17 -10.14 20.57
C VAL A 527 -13.42 -11.45 20.29
N ASP A 528 -13.84 -12.56 20.90
CA ASP A 528 -13.19 -13.85 20.68
C ASP A 528 -13.48 -14.44 19.28
N PHE A 529 -12.65 -15.39 18.86
CA PHE A 529 -12.77 -16.03 17.54
C PHE A 529 -14.10 -16.76 17.34
N SER A 530 -14.62 -17.45 18.37
CA SER A 530 -15.87 -18.20 18.27
C SER A 530 -17.06 -17.28 18.01
N THR A 531 -17.09 -16.13 18.71
CA THR A 531 -18.08 -15.08 18.47
C THR A 531 -17.95 -14.48 17.07
N MET A 532 -16.73 -14.14 16.61
CA MET A 532 -16.51 -13.65 15.24
C MET A 532 -16.92 -14.68 14.18
N LYS A 533 -16.65 -15.97 14.44
CA LYS A 533 -17.05 -17.06 13.57
C LYS A 533 -18.58 -17.15 13.45
N GLN A 534 -19.30 -17.11 14.58
CA GLN A 534 -20.75 -17.15 14.58
C GLN A 534 -21.36 -15.94 13.87
N ARG A 535 -20.83 -14.74 14.12
CA ARG A 535 -21.37 -13.47 13.61
C ARG A 535 -20.93 -13.12 12.19
N PHE A 536 -19.82 -13.64 11.69
CA PHE A 536 -19.32 -13.23 10.39
C PHE A 536 -18.74 -14.38 9.59
N TYR A 537 -17.81 -15.16 10.15
CA TYR A 537 -17.04 -16.10 9.32
C TYR A 537 -17.83 -17.30 8.80
N SER A 538 -18.92 -17.66 9.47
CA SER A 538 -19.78 -18.79 9.06
C SER A 538 -20.82 -18.42 8.00
N LEU A 539 -20.90 -17.14 7.59
CA LEU A 539 -21.89 -16.71 6.60
C LEU A 539 -21.63 -17.39 5.24
N PRO A 540 -22.66 -17.98 4.60
CA PRO A 540 -22.51 -18.55 3.26
C PRO A 540 -22.45 -17.46 2.19
N ALA A 541 -21.94 -17.78 1.01
CA ALA A 541 -21.85 -16.82 -0.11
C ALA A 541 -22.01 -17.47 -1.47
N ARG A 542 -22.33 -16.64 -2.47
CA ARG A 542 -22.09 -16.95 -3.89
C ARG A 542 -20.75 -16.34 -4.31
N LEU A 543 -20.06 -17.01 -5.24
CA LEU A 543 -18.81 -16.51 -5.78
C LEU A 543 -18.95 -16.29 -7.29
N LYS A 544 -18.40 -15.19 -7.77
CA LYS A 544 -18.25 -14.92 -9.20
C LYS A 544 -16.83 -14.48 -9.48
N ARG A 545 -16.16 -15.20 -10.39
CA ARG A 545 -14.79 -14.92 -10.76
C ARG A 545 -14.75 -14.28 -12.15
N SER A 546 -13.97 -13.21 -12.23
CA SER A 546 -13.65 -12.50 -13.46
C SER A 546 -12.12 -12.37 -13.59
N LYS A 547 -11.65 -11.75 -14.67
CA LYS A 547 -10.21 -11.61 -14.95
C LYS A 547 -9.49 -10.78 -13.88
N ASP A 548 -10.16 -9.77 -13.34
CA ASP A 548 -9.61 -8.74 -12.47
C ASP A 548 -10.27 -8.70 -11.08
N ARG A 549 -11.34 -9.48 -10.86
CA ARG A 549 -12.07 -9.51 -9.59
C ARG A 549 -12.56 -10.91 -9.19
N LEU A 550 -12.49 -11.20 -7.90
CA LEU A 550 -13.21 -12.28 -7.22
C LEU A 550 -14.32 -11.65 -6.36
N LEU A 551 -15.56 -11.72 -6.85
CA LEU A 551 -16.74 -11.21 -6.16
C LEU A 551 -17.29 -12.27 -5.21
N ILE A 552 -17.43 -11.91 -3.93
CA ILE A 552 -17.98 -12.75 -2.87
C ILE A 552 -19.25 -12.06 -2.37
N THR A 553 -20.42 -12.64 -2.70
CA THR A 553 -21.71 -12.10 -2.28
C THR A 553 -22.23 -12.88 -1.08
N LEU A 554 -22.03 -12.32 0.12
CA LEU A 554 -22.47 -12.95 1.36
C LEU A 554 -24.01 -12.97 1.42
N LEU A 555 -24.56 -14.12 1.82
CA LEU A 555 -25.99 -14.34 1.97
C LEU A 555 -26.39 -14.11 3.43
N VAL A 556 -27.08 -13.01 3.68
CA VAL A 556 -27.44 -12.62 5.04
C VAL A 556 -28.86 -13.10 5.38
N PRO A 557 -29.08 -13.74 6.54
CA PRO A 557 -30.41 -14.09 7.02
C PRO A 557 -31.34 -12.88 7.14
N GLU A 558 -32.65 -13.09 7.04
CA GLU A 558 -33.61 -12.04 7.35
C GLU A 558 -33.49 -11.61 8.82
N GLY A 559 -33.59 -10.31 9.10
CA GLY A 559 -33.47 -9.78 10.47
C GLY A 559 -32.07 -9.88 11.09
N TYR A 560 -31.01 -10.04 10.29
CA TYR A 560 -29.66 -10.22 10.81
C TYR A 560 -29.19 -9.07 11.69
N GLU A 561 -29.02 -9.35 12.99
CA GLU A 561 -28.68 -8.36 14.03
C GLU A 561 -27.43 -7.54 13.68
N PHE A 562 -26.41 -8.20 13.10
CA PHE A 562 -25.11 -7.60 12.79
C PHE A 562 -25.02 -7.03 11.36
N TYR A 563 -26.16 -6.77 10.69
CA TYR A 563 -26.15 -6.30 9.29
C TYR A 563 -25.35 -5.00 9.10
N LYS A 564 -25.51 -4.02 9.99
CA LYS A 564 -24.80 -2.73 9.90
C LYS A 564 -23.28 -2.90 10.03
N ASP A 565 -22.86 -3.75 10.96
CA ASP A 565 -21.44 -4.04 11.20
C ASP A 565 -20.82 -4.79 10.04
N LEU A 566 -21.58 -5.71 9.43
CA LEU A 566 -21.15 -6.42 8.23
C LEU A 566 -21.03 -5.49 7.01
N VAL A 567 -21.98 -4.55 6.83
CA VAL A 567 -21.88 -3.51 5.80
C VAL A 567 -20.61 -2.69 5.99
N TYR A 568 -20.32 -2.27 7.23
CA TYR A 568 -19.07 -1.57 7.55
C TYR A 568 -17.85 -2.42 7.19
N ALA A 569 -17.82 -3.70 7.59
CA ALA A 569 -16.69 -4.59 7.34
C ALA A 569 -16.39 -4.80 5.85
N ILE A 570 -17.44 -4.98 5.04
CA ILE A 570 -17.33 -5.11 3.59
C ILE A 570 -16.77 -3.84 2.96
N LYS A 571 -17.25 -2.67 3.39
CA LYS A 571 -16.76 -1.39 2.89
C LYS A 571 -15.25 -1.23 3.15
N ARG A 572 -14.81 -1.51 4.37
CA ARG A 572 -13.40 -1.44 4.77
C ARG A 572 -12.51 -2.43 4.02
N LEU A 573 -12.96 -3.67 3.84
CA LEU A 573 -12.23 -4.66 3.05
C LEU A 573 -12.08 -4.24 1.59
N ASN A 574 -13.15 -3.73 0.98
CA ASN A 574 -13.12 -3.27 -0.41
C ASN A 574 -12.21 -2.05 -0.61
N GLU A 575 -12.11 -1.16 0.38
CA GLU A 575 -11.16 -0.02 0.42
C GLU A 575 -9.70 -0.48 0.54
N SER A 576 -9.43 -1.65 1.14
CA SER A 576 -8.05 -2.15 1.30
C SER A 576 -7.38 -2.54 -0.03
N ASP A 577 -8.12 -2.66 -1.15
CA ASP A 577 -7.62 -3.13 -2.47
C ASP A 577 -6.83 -4.44 -2.38
N ILE A 578 -7.35 -5.41 -1.63
CA ILE A 578 -6.69 -6.70 -1.42
C ILE A 578 -6.80 -7.51 -2.70
N ARG A 579 -5.66 -8.05 -3.15
CA ARG A 579 -5.56 -8.86 -4.37
C ARG A 579 -5.13 -10.27 -4.03
N ASN A 580 -5.67 -11.24 -4.74
CA ASN A 580 -5.20 -12.62 -4.63
C ASN A 580 -3.89 -12.82 -5.42
N ASN A 581 -3.36 -14.04 -5.38
CA ASN A 581 -2.13 -14.43 -6.07
C ASN A 581 -2.18 -14.22 -7.60
N LEU A 582 -3.39 -14.12 -8.17
CA LEU A 582 -3.64 -13.87 -9.59
C LEU A 582 -3.85 -12.38 -9.90
N GLN A 583 -3.58 -11.50 -8.94
CA GLN A 583 -3.78 -10.05 -9.02
C GLN A 583 -5.25 -9.61 -9.16
N ALA A 584 -6.20 -10.52 -9.01
CA ALA A 584 -7.62 -10.20 -8.99
C ALA A 584 -8.01 -9.61 -7.62
N LYS A 585 -8.72 -8.49 -7.62
CA LYS A 585 -9.23 -7.82 -6.42
C LYS A 585 -10.27 -8.71 -5.75
N ILE A 586 -10.14 -8.92 -4.44
CA ILE A 586 -11.19 -9.56 -3.64
C ILE A 586 -12.21 -8.47 -3.33
N TYR A 587 -13.46 -8.73 -3.72
CA TYR A 587 -14.54 -7.76 -3.55
C TYR A 587 -15.74 -8.42 -2.87
N PHE A 588 -16.22 -7.81 -1.81
CA PHE A 588 -17.38 -8.29 -1.07
C PHE A 588 -18.64 -7.50 -1.44
N ALA A 589 -19.76 -8.21 -1.49
CA ALA A 589 -21.10 -7.66 -1.63
C ALA A 589 -22.08 -8.39 -0.70
N LEU A 590 -23.28 -7.85 -0.55
CA LEU A 590 -24.36 -8.45 0.23
C LEU A 590 -25.53 -8.80 -0.67
N SER A 591 -26.13 -9.96 -0.40
CA SER A 591 -27.47 -10.29 -0.87
C SER A 591 -28.32 -10.62 0.36
N LYS A 592 -29.49 -9.99 0.45
CA LYS A 592 -30.53 -10.48 1.35
C LYS A 592 -31.00 -11.84 0.80
N LYS A 593 -31.23 -12.79 1.69
CA LYS A 593 -31.83 -14.08 1.33
C LYS A 593 -33.29 -13.91 0.96
#